data_AF-A0A2G4FPE0-F1
#
_entry.id   AF-A0A2G4FPE0-F1
#
_cell.length_a   1.000
_cell.length_b   1.000
_cell.length_c   1.000
_cell.angle_alpha   90.00
_cell.angle_beta   90.00
_cell.angle_gamma   90.00
#
_symmetry.space_group_name_H-M   'P 1'
#
loop_
_entity.id
_entity.type
_entity.pdbx_description
1 polymer ?
#
loop_
_entity_poly.entity_id
_entity_poly.type
_entity_poly.pdbx_seq_one_letter_code
_entity_poly.pdbx_strand_id
1 'polypeptide(L)'
;DPPDFFKNGTLFMTSGNGGYVGLVRLEDGRLDLAAAFDPIAIKKHGSMGALAKSLLQEMNWPLPLDIETAPWRGTPALTGHIEQVASERLFVIGDAAGYIEPFTGEGMAWAFTGANFVAPLIAKGVACWEPGLAKQWALKYKAHITNRQGICKVIAFLLRWPLLVKLGLIGLRAFPFLSKPVVAMLDKPSKIVTSI
;
A
#
# COMPACT_ATOMS: atom_id res chain seq x y z
N ASP A 1 -18.38 -5.26 21.03
CA ASP A 1 -17.22 -5.94 20.41
C ASP A 1 -17.39 -6.06 18.90
N PRO A 2 -16.29 -6.01 18.15
CA PRO A 2 -16.35 -6.13 16.70
C PRO A 2 -16.70 -7.56 16.24
N PRO A 3 -17.38 -7.73 15.10
CA PRO A 3 -17.91 -9.03 14.64
C PRO A 3 -16.84 -10.12 14.51
N ASP A 4 -17.12 -11.32 15.02
CA ASP A 4 -16.20 -12.49 14.97
C ASP A 4 -15.82 -12.94 13.54
N PHE A 5 -16.57 -12.47 12.55
CA PHE A 5 -16.25 -12.63 11.14
C PHE A 5 -14.83 -12.15 10.79
N PHE A 6 -14.40 -11.02 11.38
CA PHE A 6 -13.08 -10.44 11.14
C PHE A 6 -12.03 -11.14 12.00
N LYS A 7 -11.44 -12.23 11.50
CA LYS A 7 -10.48 -13.04 12.24
C LYS A 7 -9.09 -12.39 12.35
N ASN A 8 -8.35 -12.75 13.40
CA ASN A 8 -6.94 -12.39 13.56
C ASN A 8 -6.09 -12.92 12.40
N GLY A 9 -5.02 -12.18 12.06
CA GLY A 9 -4.08 -12.57 11.00
C GLY A 9 -4.66 -12.54 9.58
N THR A 10 -5.86 -11.99 9.39
CA THR A 10 -6.52 -11.88 8.09
C THR A 10 -6.75 -10.42 7.74
N LEU A 11 -6.26 -10.01 6.56
CA LEU A 11 -6.60 -8.72 5.97
C LEU A 11 -7.87 -8.87 5.13
N PHE A 12 -8.93 -8.16 5.51
CA PHE A 12 -10.16 -8.10 4.75
C PHE A 12 -10.16 -6.85 3.88
N MET A 13 -10.37 -6.99 2.58
CA MET A 13 -10.39 -5.88 1.64
C MET A 13 -11.63 -5.89 0.78
N THR A 14 -12.29 -4.74 0.68
CA THR A 14 -13.34 -4.48 -0.31
C THR A 14 -12.94 -3.29 -1.18
N SER A 15 -13.30 -3.34 -2.45
CA SER A 15 -13.07 -2.26 -3.41
C SER A 15 -14.32 -2.07 -4.26
N GLY A 16 -14.68 -0.81 -4.51
CA GLY A 16 -15.85 -0.49 -5.31
C GLY A 16 -15.76 0.91 -5.90
N ASN A 17 -16.90 1.45 -6.31
CA ASN A 17 -16.94 2.77 -6.90
C ASN A 17 -16.60 3.83 -5.84
N GLY A 18 -15.48 4.53 -6.02
CA GLY A 18 -15.04 5.57 -5.10
C GLY A 18 -13.90 5.17 -4.17
N GLY A 19 -13.39 3.94 -4.24
CA GLY A 19 -12.17 3.56 -3.50
C GLY A 19 -12.17 2.14 -2.96
N TYR A 20 -11.35 1.90 -1.94
CA TYR A 20 -11.27 0.63 -1.23
C TYR A 20 -11.18 0.84 0.29
N VAL A 21 -11.59 -0.18 1.04
CA VAL A 21 -11.49 -0.25 2.51
C VAL A 21 -10.82 -1.56 2.89
N GLY A 22 -9.80 -1.47 3.73
CA GLY A 22 -9.14 -2.58 4.40
C GLY A 22 -9.52 -2.63 5.88
N LEU A 23 -9.68 -3.84 6.42
CA LEU A 23 -9.96 -4.09 7.82
C LEU A 23 -9.05 -5.19 8.35
N VAL A 24 -8.50 -4.97 9.54
CA VAL A 24 -7.77 -5.98 10.31
C VAL A 24 -8.23 -5.98 11.76
N ARG A 25 -8.22 -7.15 12.40
CA ARG A 25 -8.36 -7.24 13.85
C ARG A 25 -6.99 -7.12 14.51
N LEU A 26 -6.88 -6.17 15.44
CA LEU A 26 -5.70 -5.92 16.25
C LEU A 26 -5.61 -6.95 17.39
N GLU A 27 -4.43 -7.09 17.98
CA GLU A 27 -4.15 -8.03 19.08
C GLU A 27 -5.02 -7.78 20.32
N ASP A 28 -5.40 -6.52 20.56
CA ASP A 28 -6.30 -6.11 21.64
C ASP A 28 -7.79 -6.31 21.31
N GLY A 29 -8.10 -6.92 20.17
CA GLY A 29 -9.45 -7.23 19.72
C GLY A 29 -10.17 -6.09 19.01
N ARG A 30 -9.61 -4.87 18.93
CA ARG A 30 -10.19 -3.77 18.15
C ARG A 30 -10.08 -4.03 16.65
N LEU A 31 -10.89 -3.34 15.85
CA LEU A 31 -10.72 -3.29 14.40
C LEU A 31 -10.00 -2.02 14.00
N ASP A 32 -8.98 -2.16 13.17
CA ASP A 32 -8.38 -1.07 12.43
C ASP A 32 -8.97 -1.03 11.01
N LEU A 33 -9.39 0.16 10.60
CA LEU A 33 -9.99 0.41 9.30
C LEU A 33 -9.17 1.48 8.59
N ALA A 34 -8.68 1.12 7.41
CA ALA A 34 -7.96 2.04 6.54
C ALA A 34 -8.66 2.07 5.17
N ALA A 35 -8.71 3.25 4.56
CA ALA A 35 -9.36 3.42 3.28
C ALA A 35 -8.63 4.44 2.41
N ALA A 36 -8.69 4.24 1.09
CA ALA A 36 -8.31 5.24 0.11
C ALA A 36 -9.54 5.56 -0.74
N PHE A 37 -10.02 6.79 -0.60
CA PHE A 37 -11.26 7.23 -1.22
C PHE A 37 -11.04 8.36 -2.23
N ASP A 38 -11.83 8.34 -3.30
CA ASP A 38 -11.96 9.47 -4.21
C ASP A 38 -12.70 10.62 -3.49
N PRO A 39 -12.12 11.84 -3.43
CA PRO A 39 -12.79 13.00 -2.85
C PRO A 39 -14.17 13.30 -3.44
N ILE A 40 -14.40 13.01 -4.72
CA ILE A 40 -15.71 13.16 -5.38
C ILE A 40 -16.70 12.15 -4.81
N ALA A 41 -16.27 10.91 -4.58
CA ALA A 41 -17.10 9.88 -3.98
C ALA A 41 -17.45 10.17 -2.52
N ILE A 42 -16.50 10.72 -1.74
CA ILE A 42 -16.76 11.19 -0.37
C ILE A 42 -17.86 12.26 -0.38
N LYS A 43 -17.74 13.27 -1.25
CA LYS A 43 -18.74 14.34 -1.38
C LYS A 43 -20.11 13.79 -1.78
N LYS A 44 -20.17 12.83 -2.69
CA LYS A 44 -21.42 12.19 -3.13
C LYS A 44 -22.12 11.41 -2.01
N HIS A 45 -21.36 10.75 -1.14
CA HIS A 45 -21.90 9.96 -0.02
C HIS A 45 -22.07 10.78 1.27
N GLY A 46 -21.61 12.03 1.29
CA GLY A 46 -21.74 12.95 2.42
C GLY A 46 -20.63 12.83 3.48
N SER A 47 -20.02 11.65 3.66
CA SER A 47 -18.90 11.45 4.59
C SER A 47 -18.02 10.25 4.23
N MET A 48 -16.83 10.17 4.83
CA MET A 48 -15.95 8.99 4.71
C MET A 48 -16.61 7.74 5.28
N GLY A 49 -17.27 7.84 6.43
CA GLY A 49 -17.95 6.73 7.07
C GLY A 49 -19.14 6.20 6.26
N ALA A 50 -19.91 7.09 5.62
CA ALA A 50 -21.02 6.70 4.75
C ALA A 50 -20.53 5.92 3.51
N LEU A 51 -19.42 6.36 2.90
CA LEU A 51 -18.78 5.64 1.80
C LEU A 51 -18.17 4.29 2.25
N ALA A 52 -17.52 4.25 3.42
CA ALA A 52 -16.99 3.00 3.97
C ALA A 52 -18.10 1.97 4.22
N LYS A 53 -19.23 2.43 4.78
CA LYS A 53 -20.41 1.59 5.00
C LYS A 53 -20.95 1.04 3.69
N SER A 54 -21.14 1.87 2.66
CA SER A 54 -21.70 1.42 1.39
C SER A 54 -20.83 0.32 0.76
N LEU A 55 -19.51 0.47 0.78
CA LEU A 55 -18.57 -0.52 0.24
C LEU A 55 -18.55 -1.85 1.02
N LEU A 56 -18.80 -1.83 2.33
CA LEU A 56 -18.93 -3.06 3.13
C LEU A 56 -20.28 -3.74 2.93
N GLN A 57 -21.35 -2.95 2.76
CA GLN A 57 -22.69 -3.47 2.49
C GLN A 57 -22.75 -4.19 1.14
N GLU A 58 -22.04 -3.71 0.12
CA GLU A 58 -21.94 -4.39 -1.19
C GLU A 58 -21.40 -5.83 -1.07
N MET A 59 -20.58 -6.11 -0.07
CA MET A 59 -20.00 -7.43 0.18
C MET A 59 -20.83 -8.31 1.12
N ASN A 60 -21.97 -7.81 1.63
CA ASN A 60 -22.77 -8.45 2.68
C ASN A 60 -21.95 -8.81 3.93
N TRP A 61 -20.91 -8.02 4.25
CA TRP A 61 -20.12 -8.21 5.46
C TRP A 61 -20.79 -7.56 6.67
N PRO A 62 -20.55 -8.09 7.89
CA PRO A 62 -21.07 -7.44 9.08
C PRO A 62 -20.44 -6.06 9.24
N LEU A 63 -21.27 -5.06 9.51
CA LEU A 63 -20.82 -3.69 9.70
C LEU A 63 -20.25 -3.55 11.12
N PRO A 64 -19.03 -3.02 11.28
CA PRO A 64 -18.56 -2.56 12.59
C PRO A 64 -19.54 -1.54 13.17
N LEU A 65 -19.71 -1.57 14.50
CA LEU A 65 -20.51 -0.58 15.21
C LEU A 65 -20.00 0.83 14.88
N ASP A 66 -20.91 1.78 14.66
CA ASP A 66 -20.59 3.20 14.47
C ASP A 66 -19.67 3.52 13.28
N ILE A 67 -19.55 2.65 12.25
CA ILE A 67 -18.66 2.91 11.11
C ILE A 67 -18.91 4.27 10.43
N GLU A 68 -20.15 4.75 10.41
CA GLU A 68 -20.50 6.05 9.84
C GLU A 68 -20.03 7.23 10.69
N THR A 69 -20.12 7.10 12.02
CA THR A 69 -19.85 8.15 13.01
C THR A 69 -18.47 8.03 13.66
N ALA A 70 -17.71 6.98 13.32
CA ALA A 70 -16.35 6.77 13.76
C ALA A 70 -15.47 8.00 13.46
N PRO A 71 -14.42 8.26 14.27
CA PRO A 71 -13.57 9.44 14.13
C PRO A 71 -12.59 9.29 12.95
N TRP A 72 -13.10 9.27 11.73
CA TRP A 72 -12.33 9.17 10.50
C TRP A 72 -11.32 10.32 10.39
N ARG A 73 -10.05 9.97 10.25
CA ARG A 73 -8.97 10.92 9.97
C ARG A 73 -8.54 10.74 8.52
N GLY A 74 -8.68 11.80 7.74
CA GLY A 74 -8.20 11.84 6.37
C GLY A 74 -6.87 12.58 6.28
N THR A 75 -6.00 12.11 5.39
CA THR A 75 -4.86 12.89 4.90
C THR A 75 -5.14 13.32 3.46
N PRO A 76 -4.72 14.53 3.03
CA PRO A 76 -4.71 14.87 1.61
C PRO A 76 -3.94 13.82 0.80
N ALA A 77 -4.12 13.82 -0.53
CA ALA A 77 -3.40 12.90 -1.40
C ALA A 77 -1.89 13.01 -1.15
N LEU A 78 -1.31 11.98 -0.52
CA LEU A 78 0.09 11.94 -0.11
C LEU A 78 1.03 11.65 -1.29
N THR A 79 0.52 11.64 -2.53
CA THR A 79 1.33 11.27 -3.70
C THR A 79 2.37 12.35 -3.97
N GLY A 80 3.59 12.09 -3.54
CA GLY A 80 4.74 12.95 -3.70
C GLY A 80 5.84 12.23 -4.48
N HIS A 81 6.57 12.96 -5.31
CA HIS A 81 7.82 12.50 -5.90
C HIS A 81 8.91 13.49 -5.55
N ILE A 82 10.11 12.99 -5.30
CA ILE A 82 11.31 13.82 -5.19
C ILE A 82 12.25 13.47 -6.33
N GLU A 83 12.91 14.47 -6.89
CA GLU A 83 13.88 14.27 -7.97
C GLU A 83 15.22 13.76 -7.43
N GLN A 84 15.55 14.12 -6.18
CA GLN A 84 16.84 13.85 -5.57
C GLN A 84 16.69 13.12 -4.24
N VAL A 85 17.05 11.83 -4.23
CA VAL A 85 16.94 10.95 -3.05
C VAL A 85 18.20 10.94 -2.16
N ALA A 86 19.24 11.70 -2.51
CA ALA A 86 20.43 11.89 -1.70
C ALA A 86 21.13 13.22 -1.97
N SER A 87 21.77 13.77 -0.95
CA SER A 87 22.67 14.92 -1.01
C SER A 87 23.90 14.67 -0.13
N GLU A 88 24.74 15.69 0.05
CA GLU A 88 25.85 15.62 0.99
C GLU A 88 25.33 15.26 2.39
N ARG A 89 25.81 14.11 2.91
CA ARG A 89 25.48 13.56 4.22
C ARG A 89 23.98 13.35 4.47
N LEU A 90 23.20 13.20 3.39
CA LEU A 90 21.76 13.02 3.45
C LEU A 90 21.34 11.88 2.51
N PHE A 91 20.61 10.90 3.06
CA PHE A 91 19.90 9.90 2.29
C PHE A 91 18.42 9.97 2.64
N VAL A 92 17.57 9.99 1.62
CA VAL A 92 16.12 10.01 1.77
C VAL A 92 15.57 8.61 1.53
N ILE A 93 14.72 8.12 2.44
CA ILE A 93 14.11 6.78 2.39
C ILE A 93 12.62 6.82 2.77
N GLY A 94 11.89 5.76 2.45
CA GLY A 94 10.46 5.61 2.81
C GLY A 94 9.61 6.73 2.20
N ASP A 95 8.59 7.17 2.92
CA ASP A 95 7.64 8.19 2.46
C ASP A 95 8.31 9.54 2.16
N ALA A 96 9.43 9.85 2.83
CA ALA A 96 10.23 11.04 2.52
C ALA A 96 10.83 10.98 1.11
N ALA A 97 11.10 9.78 0.58
CA ALA A 97 11.67 9.57 -0.75
C ALA A 97 10.61 9.56 -1.88
N GLY A 98 9.36 9.83 -1.51
CA GLY A 98 8.21 9.78 -2.39
C GLY A 98 7.25 8.67 -1.97
N TYR A 99 5.98 9.05 -1.84
CA TYR A 99 4.90 8.17 -1.47
C TYR A 99 4.00 7.94 -2.68
N ILE A 100 3.60 6.69 -2.88
CA ILE A 100 2.56 6.30 -3.82
C ILE A 100 1.55 5.52 -3.02
N GLU A 101 0.29 5.94 -3.09
CA GLU A 101 -0.82 5.31 -2.40
C GLU A 101 -0.94 3.84 -2.83
N PRO A 102 -0.51 2.87 -2.00
CA PRO A 102 -0.45 1.48 -2.40
C PRO A 102 -1.77 0.80 -2.03
N PHE A 103 -2.43 0.19 -3.01
CA PHE A 103 -3.59 -0.68 -2.78
C PHE A 103 -3.23 -1.88 -1.86
N THR A 104 -1.97 -2.25 -1.74
CA THR A 104 -1.51 -3.46 -1.02
C THR A 104 -0.61 -3.18 0.19
N GLY A 105 -0.57 -1.95 0.73
CA GLY A 105 0.22 -1.65 1.94
C GLY A 105 1.75 -1.69 1.77
N GLU A 106 2.25 -1.61 0.53
CA GLU A 106 3.68 -1.76 0.18
C GLU A 106 4.60 -0.65 0.70
N GLY A 107 4.06 0.47 1.16
CA GLY A 107 4.86 1.64 1.61
C GLY A 107 5.88 1.27 2.69
N MET A 108 5.45 0.52 3.71
CA MET A 108 6.34 0.03 4.77
C MET A 108 7.38 -0.95 4.24
N ALA A 109 6.99 -1.86 3.33
CA ALA A 109 7.92 -2.82 2.73
C ALA A 109 9.04 -2.11 1.95
N TRP A 110 8.70 -1.05 1.20
CA TRP A 110 9.70 -0.22 0.51
C TRP A 110 10.56 0.59 1.47
N ALA A 111 10.00 1.11 2.56
CA ALA A 111 10.76 1.80 3.59
C ALA A 111 11.81 0.86 4.22
N PHE A 112 11.42 -0.35 4.64
CA PHE A 112 12.36 -1.33 5.19
C PHE A 112 13.39 -1.80 4.16
N THR A 113 12.97 -2.06 2.93
CA THR A 113 13.87 -2.43 1.83
C THR A 113 14.90 -1.32 1.58
N GLY A 114 14.45 -0.05 1.55
CA GLY A 114 15.33 1.10 1.40
C GLY A 114 16.29 1.26 2.57
N ALA A 115 15.80 1.09 3.80
CA ALA A 115 16.60 1.13 5.03
C ALA A 115 17.73 0.08 4.98
N ASN A 116 17.42 -1.16 4.58
CA ASN A 116 18.42 -2.21 4.45
C ASN A 116 19.49 -1.88 3.40
N PHE A 117 19.10 -1.28 2.27
CA PHE A 117 20.05 -0.91 1.22
C PHE A 117 20.94 0.28 1.59
N VAL A 118 20.42 1.24 2.35
CA VAL A 118 21.15 2.47 2.72
C VAL A 118 22.03 2.27 3.95
N ALA A 119 21.68 1.36 4.87
CA ALA A 119 22.45 1.09 6.09
C ALA A 119 23.97 0.91 5.87
N PRO A 120 24.44 0.08 4.91
CA PRO A 120 25.88 -0.04 4.65
C PRO A 120 26.50 1.22 4.02
N LEU A 121 25.73 2.07 3.35
CA LEU A 121 26.20 3.37 2.84
C LEU A 121 26.35 4.39 3.98
N ILE A 122 25.43 4.37 4.94
CA ILE A 122 25.50 5.18 6.16
C ILE A 122 26.75 4.81 6.96
N ALA A 123 26.99 3.51 7.19
CA ALA A 123 28.16 3.04 7.93
C ALA A 123 29.48 3.53 7.31
N LYS A 124 29.60 3.49 5.97
CA LYS A 124 30.75 4.06 5.25
C LYS A 124 30.84 5.57 5.42
N GLY A 125 29.72 6.28 5.27
CA GLY A 125 29.68 7.74 5.36
C GLY A 125 29.99 8.29 6.76
N VAL A 126 29.64 7.57 7.82
CA VAL A 126 30.01 7.89 9.20
C VAL A 126 31.51 7.74 9.42
N ALA A 127 32.14 6.71 8.85
CA ALA A 127 33.59 6.53 8.94
C ALA A 127 34.35 7.57 8.11
N CYS A 128 33.94 7.78 6.86
CA CYS A 128 34.46 8.83 5.98
C CYS A 128 33.43 9.14 4.90
N TRP A 129 32.93 10.37 4.87
CA TRP A 129 31.97 10.78 3.84
C TRP A 129 32.65 10.94 2.48
N GLU A 130 32.10 10.29 1.45
CA GLU A 130 32.49 10.48 0.06
C GLU A 130 31.26 10.85 -0.78
N PRO A 131 31.36 11.84 -1.71
CA PRO A 131 30.27 12.19 -2.61
C PRO A 131 29.74 11.01 -3.43
N GLY A 132 30.58 10.00 -3.69
CA GLY A 132 30.21 8.77 -4.38
C GLY A 132 29.10 7.97 -3.68
N LEU A 133 28.94 8.10 -2.36
CA LEU A 133 27.90 7.40 -1.60
C LEU A 133 26.49 7.88 -1.97
N ALA A 134 26.30 9.19 -2.16
CA ALA A 134 25.04 9.77 -2.62
C ALA A 134 24.65 9.22 -4.01
N LYS A 135 25.62 9.14 -4.92
CA LYS A 135 25.42 8.58 -6.26
C LYS A 135 25.07 7.08 -6.21
N GLN A 136 25.74 6.31 -5.35
CA GLN A 136 25.42 4.90 -5.14
C GLN A 136 24.00 4.69 -4.62
N TRP A 137 23.54 5.54 -3.69
CA TRP A 137 22.16 5.48 -3.19
C TRP A 137 21.15 5.77 -4.31
N ALA A 138 21.34 6.85 -5.07
CA ALA A 138 20.44 7.22 -6.16
C ALA A 138 20.28 6.09 -7.20
N LEU A 139 21.37 5.40 -7.55
CA LEU A 139 21.34 4.25 -8.47
C LEU A 139 20.59 3.06 -7.87
N LYS A 140 20.86 2.70 -6.60
CA LYS A 140 20.16 1.59 -5.92
C LYS A 140 18.66 1.88 -5.77
N TYR A 141 18.30 3.09 -5.40
CA TYR A 141 16.91 3.51 -5.25
C TYR A 141 16.14 3.37 -6.57
N LYS A 142 16.70 3.88 -7.67
CA LYS A 142 16.08 3.77 -8.99
C LYS A 142 15.89 2.31 -9.43
N ALA A 143 16.89 1.46 -9.23
CA ALA A 143 16.86 0.07 -9.65
C ALA A 143 15.85 -0.79 -8.87
N HIS A 144 15.73 -0.56 -7.55
CA HIS A 144 14.97 -1.45 -6.67
C HIS A 144 13.61 -0.91 -6.24
N ILE A 145 13.42 0.42 -6.19
CA ILE A 145 12.22 1.04 -5.64
C ILE A 145 11.39 1.71 -6.75
N THR A 146 11.97 2.61 -7.54
CA THR A 146 11.22 3.36 -8.57
C THR A 146 10.59 2.48 -9.65
N ASN A 147 11.29 1.45 -10.13
CA ASN A 147 10.75 0.54 -11.15
C ASN A 147 9.56 -0.29 -10.63
N ARG A 148 9.55 -0.64 -9.34
CA ARG A 148 8.46 -1.42 -8.72
C ARG A 148 7.25 -0.56 -8.42
N GLN A 149 7.48 0.67 -7.98
CA GLN A 149 6.47 1.69 -7.78
C GLN A 149 5.63 1.95 -9.06
N GLY A 150 6.23 1.88 -10.25
CA GLY A 150 5.51 2.02 -11.52
C GLY A 150 4.49 0.91 -11.78
N ILE A 151 4.79 -0.34 -11.42
CA ILE A 151 3.87 -1.48 -11.57
C ILE A 151 2.68 -1.31 -10.61
N CYS A 152 2.93 -0.89 -9.37
CA CYS A 152 1.88 -0.62 -8.40
C CYS A 152 0.94 0.51 -8.85
N LYS A 153 1.44 1.55 -9.52
CA LYS A 153 0.59 2.59 -10.14
C LYS A 153 -0.38 2.00 -11.16
N VAL A 154 0.10 1.11 -12.02
CA VAL A 154 -0.73 0.45 -13.03
C VAL A 154 -1.80 -0.42 -12.37
N ILE A 155 -1.43 -1.21 -11.37
CA ILE A 155 -2.38 -2.07 -10.64
C ILE A 155 -3.43 -1.22 -9.90
N ALA A 156 -3.00 -0.20 -9.16
CA ALA A 156 -3.91 0.69 -8.44
C ALA A 156 -4.84 1.45 -9.40
N PHE A 157 -4.35 1.86 -10.57
CA PHE A 157 -5.18 2.47 -11.61
C PHE A 157 -6.19 1.48 -12.19
N LEU A 158 -5.78 0.26 -12.54
CA LEU A 158 -6.66 -0.78 -13.09
C LEU A 158 -7.77 -1.18 -12.11
N LEU A 159 -7.46 -1.24 -10.81
CA LEU A 159 -8.43 -1.57 -9.76
C LEU A 159 -9.52 -0.49 -9.58
N ARG A 160 -9.27 0.74 -10.03
CA ARG A 160 -10.29 1.81 -10.05
C ARG A 160 -11.33 1.63 -11.16
N TRP A 161 -11.15 0.65 -12.05
CA TRP A 161 -12.06 0.37 -13.17
C TRP A 161 -12.82 -0.94 -12.94
N PRO A 162 -13.99 -0.91 -12.30
CA PRO A 162 -14.71 -2.12 -11.87
C PRO A 162 -15.06 -3.08 -13.03
N LEU A 163 -15.27 -2.56 -14.24
CA LEU A 163 -15.47 -3.37 -15.45
C LEU A 163 -14.21 -4.15 -15.85
N LEU A 164 -13.03 -3.54 -15.79
CA LEU A 164 -11.76 -4.20 -16.09
C LEU A 164 -11.42 -5.26 -15.05
N VAL A 165 -11.67 -4.97 -13.76
CA VAL A 165 -11.51 -5.95 -12.68
C VAL A 165 -12.46 -7.14 -12.88
N LYS A 166 -13.73 -6.87 -13.20
CA LYS A 166 -14.72 -7.93 -13.43
C LYS A 166 -14.37 -8.80 -14.64
N LEU A 167 -13.96 -8.19 -15.76
CA LEU A 167 -13.50 -8.92 -16.95
C LEU A 167 -12.21 -9.70 -16.66
N GLY A 168 -11.28 -9.11 -15.91
CA GLY A 168 -10.06 -9.78 -15.47
C GLY A 168 -10.35 -11.00 -14.59
N LEU A 169 -11.27 -10.89 -13.63
CA LEU A 169 -11.70 -11.99 -12.77
C LEU A 169 -12.45 -13.08 -13.55
N ILE A 170 -13.28 -12.72 -14.52
CA ILE A 170 -13.95 -13.69 -15.41
C ILE A 170 -12.90 -14.43 -16.27
N GLY A 171 -11.92 -13.70 -16.81
CA GLY A 171 -10.80 -14.28 -17.56
C GLY A 171 -9.93 -15.20 -16.71
N LEU A 172 -9.62 -14.80 -15.47
CA LEU A 172 -8.87 -15.63 -14.51
C LEU A 172 -9.64 -16.89 -14.10
N ARG A 173 -10.97 -16.80 -13.98
CA ARG A 173 -11.84 -17.97 -13.73
C ARG A 173 -11.85 -18.93 -14.92
N ALA A 174 -11.86 -18.41 -16.15
CA ALA A 174 -11.83 -19.22 -17.36
C ALA A 174 -10.44 -19.84 -17.62
N PHE A 175 -9.36 -19.14 -17.24
CA PHE A 175 -7.99 -19.55 -17.47
C PHE A 175 -7.16 -19.48 -16.16
N PRO A 176 -7.36 -20.43 -15.24
CA PRO A 176 -6.73 -20.40 -13.91
C PRO A 176 -5.20 -20.46 -13.95
N PHE A 177 -4.58 -20.85 -15.08
CA PHE A 177 -3.13 -20.80 -15.28
C PHE A 177 -2.57 -19.36 -15.23
N LEU A 178 -3.36 -18.35 -15.59
CA LEU A 178 -2.97 -16.93 -15.54
C LEU A 178 -2.91 -16.38 -14.11
N SER A 179 -3.48 -17.07 -13.12
CA SER A 179 -3.39 -16.68 -11.72
C SER A 179 -2.01 -16.95 -11.10
N LYS A 180 -1.32 -17.99 -11.60
CA LYS A 180 -0.01 -18.43 -11.09
C LYS A 180 1.06 -17.34 -11.09
N PRO A 181 1.29 -16.56 -12.18
CA PRO A 181 2.28 -15.49 -12.16
C PRO A 181 1.90 -14.32 -11.25
N VAL A 182 0.60 -14.03 -11.10
CA VAL A 182 0.11 -12.94 -10.22
C VAL A 182 0.31 -13.33 -8.75
N VAL A 183 -0.11 -14.55 -8.38
CA VAL A 183 0.12 -15.09 -7.04
C VAL A 183 1.61 -15.20 -6.77
N ALA A 184 2.43 -15.73 -7.69
CA ALA A 184 3.89 -15.79 -7.51
C ALA A 184 4.59 -14.43 -7.45
N MET A 185 3.96 -13.35 -7.92
CA MET A 185 4.45 -11.98 -7.77
C MET A 185 4.13 -11.40 -6.39
N LEU A 186 2.96 -11.74 -5.84
CA LEU A 186 2.50 -11.36 -4.50
C LEU A 186 3.15 -12.21 -3.39
N ASP A 187 3.27 -13.52 -3.62
CA ASP A 187 3.89 -14.51 -2.73
C ASP A 187 5.41 -14.48 -2.77
N LYS A 188 6.05 -13.69 -3.64
CA LYS A 188 7.50 -13.54 -3.59
C LYS A 188 7.83 -12.81 -2.29
N PRO A 189 8.32 -13.53 -1.25
CA PRO A 189 8.82 -12.84 -0.08
C PRO A 189 9.96 -11.97 -0.61
N SER A 190 10.09 -10.74 -0.10
CA SER A 190 11.38 -10.09 -0.22
C SER A 190 12.40 -11.11 0.33
N LYS A 191 13.32 -11.59 -0.51
CA LYS A 191 14.35 -12.59 -0.15
C LYS A 191 15.39 -11.99 0.81
N ILE A 192 14.95 -11.18 1.76
CA ILE A 192 15.78 -10.38 2.65
C ILE A 192 15.62 -10.83 4.11
N VAL A 193 14.58 -11.61 4.45
CA VAL A 193 14.35 -12.07 5.84
C VAL A 193 15.16 -13.32 6.21
N THR A 194 15.98 -13.88 5.32
CA THR A 194 16.76 -15.12 5.62
C THR A 194 18.22 -14.89 5.99
N SER A 195 18.60 -13.68 6.41
CA SER A 195 19.89 -13.45 7.05
C SER A 195 19.77 -12.37 8.13
N ILE A 196 19.16 -12.76 9.25
CA ILE A 196 19.54 -12.26 10.58
C ILE A 196 20.09 -13.47 11.32
#